data_AF-A0A2D3VQA9-F1
#
_entry.id   AF-A0A2D3VQA9-F1
#
_cell.length_a   1.000
_cell.length_b   1.000
_cell.length_c   1.000
_cell.angle_alpha   90.00
_cell.angle_beta   90.00
_cell.angle_gamma   90.00
#
_symmetry.space_group_name_H-M   'P 1'
#
loop_
_entity.id
_entity.type
_entity.pdbx_description
1 polymer ?
#
loop_
_entity_poly.entity_id
_entity_poly.type
_entity_poly.pdbx_seq_one_letter_code
_entity_poly.pdbx_strand_id
1 'polypeptide(L)'
;MQYDVIIVGAGVAGLYAASKLPKDKKVLIINKRETFKCNSFYAQGGVALARDREDIPYHIKDTLDAGAGLCNEEAVNILSQKSREVIDDLINNGFEFDKDKEGNLL
;
A
#
# COMPACT_ATOMS: atom_id res chain seq x y z
N MET A 1 -17.44 23.60 8.82
CA MET A 1 -17.72 22.15 9.01
C MET A 1 -16.63 21.57 9.90
N GLN A 2 -16.97 20.64 10.81
CA GLN A 2 -15.99 19.94 11.66
C GLN A 2 -15.84 18.48 11.18
N TYR A 3 -14.61 17.97 11.23
CA TYR A 3 -14.18 16.63 10.85
C TYR A 3 -13.17 16.11 11.88
N ASP A 4 -13.13 14.80 12.10
CA ASP A 4 -12.16 14.17 13.00
C ASP A 4 -10.80 14.00 12.31
N VAL A 5 -10.82 13.68 11.01
CA VAL A 5 -9.63 13.43 10.19
C VAL A 5 -9.80 14.11 8.84
N ILE A 6 -8.75 14.77 8.38
CA ILE A 6 -8.66 15.34 7.04
C ILE A 6 -7.48 14.67 6.31
N ILE A 7 -7.77 14.06 5.17
CA ILE A 7 -6.79 13.41 4.29
C ILE A 7 -6.66 14.26 3.04
N VAL A 8 -5.44 14.77 2.79
CA VAL A 8 -5.14 15.57 1.59
C VAL A 8 -4.46 14.65 0.57
N GLY A 9 -5.25 14.17 -0.38
CA GLY A 9 -4.84 13.25 -1.44
C GLY A 9 -5.76 12.02 -1.50
N ALA A 10 -6.37 11.79 -2.66
CA ALA A 10 -7.23 10.63 -2.91
C ALA A 10 -6.55 9.57 -3.79
N GLY A 11 -5.23 9.44 -3.67
CA GLY A 11 -4.48 8.31 -4.23
C GLY A 11 -4.61 7.06 -3.35
N VAL A 12 -3.95 5.96 -3.74
CA VAL A 12 -4.07 4.66 -3.04
C VAL A 12 -3.77 4.76 -1.54
N ALA A 13 -2.72 5.49 -1.15
CA ALA A 13 -2.35 5.65 0.26
C ALA A 13 -3.44 6.38 1.08
N GLY A 14 -4.00 7.46 0.53
CA GLY A 14 -5.03 8.24 1.23
C GLY A 14 -6.36 7.49 1.34
N LEU A 15 -6.76 6.78 0.29
CA LEU A 15 -7.97 5.97 0.29
C LEU A 15 -7.83 4.75 1.20
N TYR A 16 -6.67 4.08 1.19
CA TYR A 16 -6.39 2.97 2.10
C TYR A 16 -6.33 3.42 3.55
N ALA A 17 -5.67 4.54 3.85
CA ALA A 17 -5.69 5.11 5.20
C ALA A 17 -7.12 5.43 5.66
N ALA A 18 -7.95 6.00 4.78
CA ALA A 18 -9.34 6.30 5.09
C ALA A 18 -10.16 5.04 5.41
N SER A 19 -9.93 3.93 4.67
CA SER A 19 -10.67 2.68 4.89
C SER A 19 -10.30 1.99 6.21
N LYS A 20 -9.15 2.30 6.79
CA LYS A 20 -8.69 1.79 8.09
C LYS A 20 -9.13 2.62 9.28
N LEU A 21 -9.72 3.79 9.06
CA LEU A 21 -10.25 4.61 10.16
C LEU A 21 -11.55 4.00 10.72
N PRO A 22 -11.82 4.18 12.03
CA PRO A 22 -13.07 3.74 12.63
C PRO A 22 -14.30 4.34 11.94
N LYS A 23 -15.36 3.54 11.77
CA LYS A 23 -16.57 3.93 11.02
C LYS A 23 -17.36 5.09 11.66
N ASP A 24 -17.14 5.36 12.94
CA ASP A 24 -17.73 6.47 13.69
C ASP A 24 -17.00 7.81 13.48
N LYS A 25 -15.84 7.82 12.80
CA LYS A 25 -15.10 9.03 12.49
C LYS A 25 -15.63 9.72 11.24
N LYS A 26 -15.77 11.04 11.34
CA LYS A 26 -16.11 11.90 10.22
C LYS A 26 -14.85 12.30 9.46
N VAL A 27 -14.59 11.61 8.35
CA VAL A 27 -13.39 11.78 7.53
C VAL A 27 -13.68 12.66 6.32
N LEU A 28 -12.83 13.67 6.09
CA LEU A 28 -12.82 14.45 4.85
C LEU A 28 -11.62 14.05 4.00
N ILE A 29 -11.85 13.64 2.75
CA ILE A 29 -10.79 13.42 1.76
C ILE A 29 -10.85 14.55 0.74
N ILE A 30 -9.72 15.22 0.53
CA ILE A 30 -9.59 16.34 -0.40
C ILE A 30 -8.58 15.96 -1.49
N ASN A 31 -8.89 16.24 -2.74
CA ASN A 31 -7.96 16.10 -3.85
C ASN A 31 -8.08 17.29 -4.83
N LYS A 32 -6.99 17.54 -5.57
CA LYS A 32 -6.89 18.68 -6.50
C LYS A 32 -7.76 18.52 -7.76
N ARG A 33 -8.11 17.29 -8.12
CA ARG A 33 -8.76 16.86 -9.37
C ARG A 33 -9.69 15.68 -9.07
N GLU A 34 -10.31 15.11 -10.09
CA GLU A 34 -11.09 13.88 -10.00
C GLU A 34 -10.25 12.73 -9.40
N THR A 35 -10.87 11.87 -8.59
CA THR A 35 -10.18 10.79 -7.84
C THR A 35 -9.34 9.87 -8.73
N PHE A 36 -9.84 9.55 -9.92
CA PHE A 36 -9.16 8.69 -10.89
C PHE A 36 -8.06 9.41 -11.69
N LYS A 37 -7.93 10.74 -11.57
CA LYS A 37 -6.82 11.51 -12.17
C LYS A 37 -5.68 11.67 -11.17
N CYS A 38 -5.10 10.55 -10.74
CA CYS A 38 -3.95 10.51 -9.83
C CYS A 38 -2.91 9.48 -10.30
N ASN A 39 -1.65 9.63 -9.87
CA ASN A 39 -0.56 8.75 -10.29
C ASN A 39 -0.80 7.29 -9.92
N SER A 40 -1.48 7.01 -8.80
CA SER A 40 -1.83 5.65 -8.40
C SER A 40 -2.72 4.95 -9.42
N PHE A 41 -3.63 5.67 -10.08
CA PHE A 41 -4.51 5.11 -11.10
C PHE A 41 -3.76 4.70 -12.38
N TYR A 42 -2.64 5.37 -12.67
CA TYR A 42 -1.84 5.12 -13.87
C TYR A 42 -0.69 4.12 -13.66
N ALA A 43 -0.55 3.54 -12.46
CA ALA A 43 0.46 2.53 -12.19
C ALA A 43 0.18 1.25 -13.00
N GLN A 44 1.23 0.62 -13.53
CA GLN A 44 1.11 -0.55 -14.42
C GLN A 44 1.97 -1.75 -14.02
N GLY A 45 3.12 -1.52 -13.36
CA GLY A 45 4.10 -2.58 -13.12
C GLY A 45 3.67 -3.62 -12.10
N GLY A 46 2.94 -3.21 -11.05
CA GLY A 46 2.54 -4.08 -9.94
C GLY A 46 3.05 -3.56 -8.59
N VAL A 47 2.95 -4.41 -7.57
CA VAL A 47 3.42 -4.13 -6.21
C VAL A 47 4.50 -5.15 -5.86
N ALA A 48 5.71 -4.69 -5.58
CA ALA A 48 6.78 -5.54 -5.09
C ALA A 48 6.58 -5.85 -3.61
N LEU A 49 6.71 -7.13 -3.25
CA LEU A 49 6.70 -7.62 -1.88
C LEU A 49 7.57 -8.86 -1.75
N ALA A 50 7.98 -9.18 -0.53
CA ALA A 50 8.62 -10.46 -0.24
C ALA A 50 7.67 -11.62 -0.58
N ARG A 51 8.19 -12.65 -1.25
CA ARG A 51 7.39 -13.82 -1.66
C ARG A 51 6.82 -14.58 -0.47
N ASP A 52 7.66 -14.76 0.54
CA ASP A 52 7.37 -15.51 1.76
C ASP A 52 8.20 -14.94 2.94
N ARG A 53 8.09 -15.55 4.13
CA ARG A 53 8.78 -15.07 5.32
C ARG A 53 10.30 -15.18 5.23
N GLU A 54 10.80 -16.20 4.52
CA GLU A 54 12.24 -16.42 4.34
C GLU A 54 12.84 -15.42 3.35
N ASP A 55 11.99 -14.84 2.47
CA ASP A 55 12.36 -13.81 1.50
C ASP A 55 12.42 -12.39 2.09
N ILE A 56 11.79 -12.14 3.25
CA ILE A 56 11.75 -10.81 3.89
C ILE A 56 13.14 -10.20 4.10
N PRO A 57 14.15 -10.91 4.64
CA PRO A 57 15.49 -10.35 4.82
C PRO A 57 16.14 -9.91 3.50
N TYR A 58 15.89 -10.64 2.40
CA TYR A 58 16.40 -10.31 1.07
C TYR A 58 15.68 -9.08 0.51
N HIS A 59 14.35 -9.03 0.61
CA HIS A 59 13.58 -7.85 0.19
C HIS A 59 13.98 -6.58 0.94
N ILE A 60 14.26 -6.67 2.26
CA ILE A 60 14.81 -5.55 3.05
C ILE A 60 16.16 -5.12 2.49
N LYS A 61 17.08 -6.07 2.30
CA LYS A 61 18.42 -5.79 1.79
C LYS A 61 18.37 -5.12 0.42
N ASP A 62 17.58 -5.66 -0.50
CA ASP A 62 17.44 -5.12 -1.85
C ASP A 62 16.85 -3.70 -1.83
N THR A 63 15.88 -3.45 -0.95
CA THR A 63 15.30 -2.11 -0.77
C THR A 63 16.32 -1.11 -0.22
N LEU A 64 17.14 -1.51 0.76
CA LEU A 64 18.19 -0.66 1.34
C LEU A 64 19.33 -0.38 0.36
N ASP A 65 19.75 -1.40 -0.39
CA ASP A 65 20.78 -1.29 -1.42
C ASP A 65 20.31 -0.34 -2.55
N ALA A 66 19.08 -0.50 -3.02
CA ALA A 66 18.47 0.40 -4.00
C ALA A 66 18.30 1.84 -3.47
N GLY A 67 18.09 1.99 -2.17
CA GLY A 67 17.99 3.27 -1.46
C GLY A 67 19.32 4.02 -1.30
N ALA A 68 20.46 3.40 -1.64
CA ALA A 68 21.80 4.01 -1.60
C ALA A 68 22.14 4.69 -0.26
N GLY A 69 21.72 4.08 0.86
CA GLY A 69 21.97 4.61 2.21
C GLY A 69 21.05 5.77 2.64
N LEU A 70 20.04 6.12 1.85
CA LEU A 70 19.08 7.20 2.15
C LEU A 70 17.77 6.69 2.77
N CYS A 71 17.58 5.37 2.82
CA CYS A 71 16.42 4.77 3.44
C CYS A 71 16.45 4.94 4.97
N ASN A 72 15.28 5.12 5.56
CA ASN A 72 15.08 4.84 6.97
C ASN A 72 14.92 3.33 7.14
N GLU A 73 15.86 2.70 7.85
CA GLU A 73 15.88 1.23 8.00
C GLU A 73 14.64 0.69 8.70
N GLU A 74 14.12 1.37 9.72
CA GLU A 74 12.92 0.94 10.44
C GLU A 74 11.69 0.94 9.51
N ALA A 75 11.54 1.97 8.68
CA ALA A 75 10.47 2.05 7.70
C ALA A 75 10.55 0.92 6.66
N VAL A 76 11.75 0.58 6.19
CA VAL A 76 11.96 -0.54 5.26
C VAL A 76 11.65 -1.89 5.93
N ASN A 77 12.03 -2.06 7.19
CA ASN A 77 11.69 -3.26 7.96
C ASN A 77 10.17 -3.43 8.08
N ILE A 78 9.45 -2.37 8.44
CA ILE A 78 7.98 -2.38 8.54
C ILE A 78 7.37 -2.69 7.17
N LEU A 79 7.81 -2.01 6.11
CA LEU A 79 7.30 -2.20 4.75
C LEU A 79 7.41 -3.66 4.33
N SER A 80 8.59 -4.25 4.44
CA SER A 80 8.84 -5.63 4.01
C SER A 80 8.04 -6.63 4.86
N GLN A 81 8.04 -6.47 6.19
CA GLN A 81 7.35 -7.40 7.09
C GLN A 81 5.82 -7.34 7.00
N LYS A 82 5.26 -6.16 6.68
CA LYS A 82 3.80 -5.93 6.68
C LYS A 82 3.16 -6.00 5.30
N SER A 83 3.96 -5.94 4.23
CA SER A 83 3.47 -5.94 2.84
C SER A 83 2.44 -7.04 2.54
N ARG A 84 2.69 -8.28 2.95
CA ARG A 84 1.79 -9.41 2.69
C ARG A 84 0.42 -9.24 3.36
N GLU A 85 0.39 -8.78 4.61
CA GLU A 85 -0.85 -8.51 5.36
C GLU A 85 -1.71 -7.45 4.66
N VAL A 86 -1.07 -6.42 4.09
CA VAL A 86 -1.74 -5.36 3.34
C VAL A 86 -2.31 -5.88 2.02
N ILE A 87 -1.56 -6.71 1.29
CA ILE A 87 -2.04 -7.31 0.03
C ILE A 87 -3.23 -8.25 0.28
N ASP A 88 -3.15 -9.11 1.29
CA ASP A 88 -4.24 -10.01 1.64
C ASP A 88 -5.50 -9.22 2.04
N ASP A 89 -5.34 -8.11 2.75
CA ASP A 89 -6.43 -7.21 3.08
C ASP A 89 -7.05 -6.53 1.84
N LEU A 90 -6.25 -6.09 0.87
CA LEU A 90 -6.77 -5.55 -0.40
C LEU A 90 -7.58 -6.60 -1.17
N ILE A 91 -7.10 -7.84 -1.21
CA ILE A 91 -7.80 -8.98 -1.82
C ILE A 91 -9.15 -9.21 -1.12
N ASN A 92 -9.14 -9.22 0.21
CA ASN A 92 -10.37 -9.40 1.01
C ASN A 92 -11.39 -8.26 0.80
N ASN A 93 -10.92 -7.06 0.41
CA ASN A 93 -11.76 -5.92 0.05
C ASN A 93 -12.17 -5.91 -1.44
N GLY A 94 -11.91 -6.99 -2.18
CA GLY A 94 -12.36 -7.18 -3.56
C GLY A 94 -11.38 -6.73 -4.63
N PHE A 95 -10.12 -6.43 -4.29
CA PHE A 95 -9.09 -6.19 -5.30
C PHE A 95 -8.66 -7.51 -5.94
N GLU A 96 -8.65 -7.56 -7.27
CA GLU A 96 -8.27 -8.74 -8.03
C GLU A 96 -6.81 -8.62 -8.49
N PHE A 97 -5.92 -9.39 -7.86
CA PHE A 97 -4.55 -9.61 -8.35
C PHE A 97 -4.53 -10.81 -9.30
N ASP A 98 -3.65 -10.75 -10.29
CA ASP A 98 -3.41 -11.88 -11.18
C ASP A 98 -2.85 -13.08 -10.39
N LYS A 99 -3.30 -14.28 -10.77
CA LYS A 99 -2.91 -15.54 -10.14
C LYS A 99 -2.46 -16.54 -11.18
N ASP A 100 -1.55 -17.43 -10.78
CA ASP A 100 -1.19 -18.60 -11.59
C ASP A 100 -2.31 -19.66 -11.60
N LYS A 101 -2.05 -20.78 -12.28
CA LYS A 101 -3.00 -21.90 -12.39
C LYS A 101 -3.27 -22.62 -11.06
N GLU A 102 -2.38 -22.46 -10.08
CA GLU A 102 -2.48 -23.05 -8.75
C GLU A 102 -3.15 -22.10 -7.75
N GLY A 103 -3.41 -20.85 -8.17
CA GLY A 103 -4.04 -19.81 -7.36
C GLY A 103 -3.05 -18.97 -6.55
N ASN A 104 -1.74 -19.12 -6.78
CA ASN A 104 -0.74 -18.26 -6.15
C ASN A 104 -0.72 -16.89 -6.85
N LEU A 105 -0.40 -15.83 -6.10
CA LEU A 105 -0.19 -14.50 -6.67
C LEU A 105 1.00 -14.54 -7.63
N LEU A 106 0.85 -13.91 -8.80
CA LEU A 106 1.93 -13.72 -9.79
C LEU A 106 2.94 -12.66 -9.36
#